data_AF-A0A158PA65-F1
#
_entry.id   AF-A0A158PA65-F1
#
_cell.length_a   1.000
_cell.length_b   1.000
_cell.length_c   1.000
_cell.angle_alpha   90.00
_cell.angle_beta   90.00
_cell.angle_gamma   90.00
#
_symmetry.space_group_name_H-M   'P 1'
#
loop_
_entity.id
_entity.type
_entity.pdbx_description
1 polymer ?
#
loop_
_entity_poly.entity_id
_entity_poly.type
_entity_poly.pdbx_seq_one_letter_code
_entity_poly.pdbx_strand_id
1 'polypeptide(L)'
;MLPIVSGFCGLVYPAVYKEILREIRKPLSEHSTFVTSGHFHGLITVRQKLLLNNSTISTLTETRLTQAVLAHEIAHQWFGNLVTMKWWDDLWLNEGFASMIGLKANDVLSNTTLSRDELSVDIARAMRNDQMPSSVPISRRDEAFDPETAFTSNTYKKATLIILMMERIVSEVTFRDGLRVFLHKFMYKNVDHTDLLAVLTRVYAGSTIGERLVGQNFTLAEVIETWIYQQGFPLLHVRRRSDGYVLVTQEIYRHIPGHKESGVQWKIPIFLRDSSTLKPTVRWLVENSTAVLDLRADMVLDRDGRSFVRVRYDTESYLDIIARLHADVNYIPVGARKIRYDGMYKYDSILSENDGFSARLMDDSFTLAEIGNLSYAHALNISLYLRKETAYPPVKMLNAHLDFLVSRLTTHAKIPPYVRQPLYSTAIMYGDDDVFEFMYSKWKEEVYQIEKERIWIALGASKKKEHIHRIFDDIFFDKHPRDLRHMCASYVSYNHPINHFTSYVLENVDRIKVAQISLKLLKRTLREEELEFFTNLKSLSAFTQMGYPSNSCSKHSHEEL
;
A
#
# COMPACT_ATOMS: atom_id res chain seq x y z
N MET A 1 -7.24 6.30 31.79
CA MET A 1 -7.40 7.00 30.50
C MET A 1 -7.06 8.49 30.58
N LEU A 2 -7.71 9.30 31.43
CA LEU A 2 -7.43 10.75 31.53
C LEU A 2 -5.94 11.12 31.70
N PRO A 3 -5.13 10.45 32.55
CA PRO A 3 -3.69 10.74 32.65
C PRO A 3 -2.90 10.44 31.37
N ILE A 4 -3.33 9.44 30.59
CA ILE A 4 -2.70 9.05 29.33
C ILE A 4 -2.96 10.13 28.28
N VAL A 5 -4.22 10.53 28.11
CA VAL A 5 -4.61 11.59 27.16
C VAL A 5 -3.95 12.91 27.52
N SER A 6 -3.96 13.29 28.80
CA SER A 6 -3.28 14.50 29.27
C SER A 6 -1.77 14.47 29.01
N GLY A 7 -1.14 13.29 29.07
CA GLY A 7 0.25 13.08 28.73
C GLY A 7 0.56 13.36 27.25
N PHE A 8 -0.32 12.94 26.33
CA PHE A 8 -0.20 13.26 24.90
C PHE A 8 -0.41 14.75 24.61
N CYS A 9 -1.38 15.38 25.27
CA CYS A 9 -1.64 16.81 25.12
C CYS A 9 -0.56 17.69 25.78
N GLY A 10 0.26 17.14 26.67
CA GLY A 10 1.31 17.88 27.38
C GLY A 10 0.78 18.94 28.36
N LEU A 11 -0.52 18.91 28.69
CA LEU A 11 -1.22 19.85 29.56
C LEU A 11 -2.15 19.09 30.52
N VAL A 12 -2.10 19.42 31.82
CA VAL A 12 -2.92 18.77 32.85
C VAL A 12 -4.36 19.24 32.78
N TYR A 13 -5.30 18.30 32.85
CA TYR A 13 -6.73 18.62 32.85
C TYR A 13 -7.13 19.40 34.12
N PRO A 14 -7.89 20.52 34.01
CA PRO A 14 -8.22 21.34 35.18
C PRO A 14 -8.99 20.56 36.25
N ALA A 15 -8.68 20.81 37.53
CA ALA A 15 -9.22 20.04 38.65
C ALA A 15 -10.76 20.13 38.77
N VAL A 16 -11.34 21.30 38.46
CA VAL A 16 -12.79 21.55 38.51
C VAL A 16 -13.57 20.55 37.64
N TYR A 17 -13.04 20.21 36.46
CA TYR A 17 -13.72 19.28 35.56
C TYR A 17 -13.56 17.81 35.96
N LYS A 18 -12.57 17.47 36.81
CA LYS A 18 -12.46 16.11 37.37
C LYS A 18 -13.60 15.80 38.34
N GLU A 19 -14.16 16.82 39.00
CA GLU A 19 -15.30 16.66 39.90
C GLU A 19 -16.60 16.47 39.12
N ILE A 20 -16.82 17.25 38.05
CA ILE A 20 -18.01 17.12 37.19
C ILE A 20 -18.11 15.72 36.56
N LEU A 21 -17.00 15.15 36.07
CA LEU A 21 -16.98 13.79 35.51
C LEU A 21 -17.36 12.69 36.52
N ARG A 22 -17.26 12.93 37.84
CA ARG A 22 -17.65 11.96 38.87
C ARG A 22 -19.16 11.90 39.09
N GLU A 23 -19.89 12.99 38.84
CA GLU A 23 -21.33 13.08 39.16
C GLU A 23 -22.26 12.47 38.11
N ILE A 24 -21.79 12.25 36.87
CA ILE A 24 -22.60 11.80 35.72
C ILE A 24 -22.83 10.27 35.68
N ARG A 25 -22.65 9.56 36.80
CA ARG A 25 -22.81 8.09 36.90
C ARG A 25 -24.27 7.59 36.95
N LYS A 26 -25.25 8.34 36.46
CA LYS A 26 -26.66 7.92 36.41
C LYS A 26 -27.04 7.44 35.00
N PRO A 27 -27.76 6.31 34.87
CA PRO A 27 -28.16 5.80 33.57
C PRO A 27 -29.21 6.73 32.94
N LEU A 28 -28.94 7.21 31.73
CA LEU A 28 -29.89 7.95 30.91
C LEU A 28 -30.79 6.94 30.16
N SER A 29 -32.08 7.27 30.05
CA SER A 29 -33.16 6.40 29.56
C SER A 29 -33.16 6.20 28.04
N GLU A 30 -33.86 5.14 27.60
CA GLU A 30 -33.80 4.49 26.28
C GLU A 30 -34.25 5.31 25.05
N HIS A 31 -34.63 6.58 25.17
CA HIS A 31 -35.36 7.30 24.11
C HIS A 31 -34.77 8.67 23.71
N SER A 32 -33.45 8.83 23.72
CA SER A 32 -32.83 10.03 23.11
C SER A 32 -32.27 9.71 21.72
N THR A 33 -32.53 10.58 20.75
CA THR A 33 -31.84 10.58 19.46
C THR A 33 -30.37 10.95 19.73
N PHE A 34 -29.49 9.96 19.77
CA PHE A 34 -28.09 10.18 20.15
C PHE A 34 -27.19 10.43 18.93
N VAL A 35 -26.51 11.58 18.93
CA VAL A 35 -25.21 11.76 18.25
C VAL A 35 -24.31 10.57 18.65
N THR A 36 -23.51 10.04 17.72
CA THR A 36 -22.70 8.81 17.97
C THR A 36 -21.87 8.90 19.25
N SER A 37 -21.41 10.12 19.57
CA SER A 37 -20.85 10.54 20.84
C SER A 37 -20.79 12.10 20.90
N GLY A 38 -20.87 12.69 22.09
CA GLY A 38 -20.95 14.14 22.30
C GLY A 38 -19.99 14.63 23.38
N HIS A 39 -19.24 15.69 23.06
CA HIS A 39 -18.04 16.09 23.79
C HIS A 39 -18.22 17.26 24.76
N PHE A 40 -19.38 17.46 25.38
CA PHE A 40 -19.59 18.66 26.21
C PHE A 40 -18.53 18.77 27.31
N HIS A 41 -18.08 20.00 27.58
CA HIS A 41 -17.01 20.23 28.54
C HIS A 41 -17.44 19.74 29.93
N GLY A 42 -16.78 18.68 30.41
CA GLY A 42 -17.13 18.02 31.68
C GLY A 42 -18.30 17.03 31.62
N LEU A 43 -19.05 16.93 30.52
CA LEU A 43 -20.15 15.97 30.31
C LEU A 43 -20.00 15.25 28.97
N ILE A 44 -19.33 14.09 29.00
CA ILE A 44 -19.16 13.26 27.82
C ILE A 44 -20.37 12.32 27.69
N THR A 45 -21.05 12.35 26.55
CA THR A 45 -22.16 11.43 26.25
C THR A 45 -21.70 10.40 25.22
N VAL A 46 -21.88 9.12 25.54
CA VAL A 46 -21.47 8.01 24.67
C VAL A 46 -22.62 7.01 24.58
N ARG A 47 -22.86 6.46 23.39
CA ARG A 47 -23.84 5.37 23.24
C ARG A 47 -23.42 4.20 24.14
N GLN A 48 -24.37 3.57 24.82
CA GLN A 48 -24.09 2.50 25.79
C GLN A 48 -23.17 1.39 25.25
N LYS A 49 -23.38 0.97 23.99
CA LYS A 49 -22.56 -0.04 23.30
C LYS A 49 -21.08 0.34 23.08
N LEU A 50 -20.74 1.62 23.22
CA LEU A 50 -19.39 2.18 23.04
C LEU A 50 -18.77 2.60 24.39
N LEU A 51 -19.44 2.32 25.51
CA LEU A 51 -18.98 2.69 26.85
C LEU A 51 -18.88 1.47 27.78
N LEU A 52 -19.87 0.57 27.73
CA LEU A 52 -19.88 -0.60 28.60
C LEU A 52 -18.93 -1.66 28.08
N ASN A 53 -17.91 -1.97 28.87
CA ASN A 53 -16.99 -3.06 28.62
C ASN A 53 -17.04 -4.06 29.76
N ASN A 54 -17.23 -5.34 29.45
CA ASN A 54 -17.20 -6.42 30.42
C ASN A 54 -16.18 -7.47 29.98
N SER A 55 -15.18 -7.74 30.82
CA SER A 55 -14.09 -8.67 30.52
C SER A 55 -14.53 -10.11 30.24
N THR A 56 -15.74 -10.51 30.65
CA THR A 56 -16.26 -11.86 30.40
C THR A 56 -17.19 -11.96 29.18
N ILE A 57 -17.67 -10.83 28.65
CA ILE A 57 -18.67 -10.79 27.56
C ILE A 57 -18.12 -10.09 26.32
N SER A 58 -17.45 -8.96 26.50
CA SER A 58 -16.97 -8.12 25.41
C SER A 58 -15.79 -8.78 24.71
N THR A 59 -15.84 -8.78 23.39
CA THR A 59 -14.70 -9.20 22.55
C THR A 59 -13.55 -8.20 22.67
N LEU A 60 -12.36 -8.63 22.24
CA LEU A 60 -11.20 -7.73 22.15
C LEU A 60 -11.52 -6.52 21.24
N THR A 61 -12.15 -6.74 20.09
CA THR A 61 -12.53 -5.66 19.16
C THR A 61 -13.46 -4.64 19.82
N GLU A 62 -14.47 -5.09 20.55
CA GLU A 62 -15.41 -4.20 21.26
C GLU A 62 -14.75 -3.45 22.41
N THR A 63 -13.87 -4.13 23.16
CA THR A 63 -13.05 -3.52 24.22
C THR A 63 -12.23 -2.37 23.66
N ARG A 64 -11.56 -2.59 22.53
CA ARG A 64 -10.68 -1.60 21.92
C ARG A 64 -11.43 -0.47 21.25
N LEU A 65 -12.58 -0.75 20.64
CA LEU A 65 -13.46 0.29 20.13
C LEU A 65 -13.92 1.20 21.28
N THR A 66 -14.34 0.62 22.41
CA THR A 66 -14.73 1.37 23.61
C THR A 66 -13.58 2.23 24.13
N GLN A 67 -12.37 1.67 24.22
CA GLN A 67 -11.19 2.41 24.67
C GLN A 67 -10.82 3.56 23.72
N ALA A 68 -10.85 3.32 22.40
CA ALA A 68 -10.55 4.34 21.39
C ALA A 68 -11.57 5.47 21.42
N VAL A 69 -12.86 5.14 21.46
CA VAL A 69 -13.94 6.13 21.53
C VAL A 69 -13.79 6.94 22.80
N LEU A 70 -13.67 6.32 23.97
CA LEU A 70 -13.54 7.07 25.22
C LEU A 70 -12.30 7.97 25.23
N ALA A 71 -11.18 7.52 24.66
CA ALA A 71 -9.97 8.33 24.54
C ALA A 71 -10.14 9.49 23.55
N HIS A 72 -10.83 9.28 22.43
CA HIS A 72 -11.25 10.31 21.47
C HIS A 72 -12.09 11.38 22.17
N GLU A 73 -13.10 10.97 22.93
CA GLU A 73 -13.97 11.91 23.63
C GLU A 73 -13.25 12.74 24.71
N ILE A 74 -12.33 12.11 25.42
CA ILE A 74 -11.50 12.78 26.43
C ILE A 74 -10.50 13.72 25.74
N ALA A 75 -9.97 13.37 24.57
CA ALA A 75 -9.07 14.23 23.82
C ALA A 75 -9.75 15.53 23.37
N HIS A 76 -11.06 15.49 23.06
CA HIS A 76 -11.82 16.69 22.75
C HIS A 76 -11.89 17.71 23.88
N GLN A 77 -11.64 17.31 25.13
CA GLN A 77 -11.53 18.26 26.22
C GLN A 77 -10.35 19.24 26.02
N TRP A 78 -9.33 18.88 25.23
CA TRP A 78 -8.28 19.78 24.75
C TRP A 78 -8.53 20.27 23.33
N PHE A 79 -8.77 19.35 22.39
CA PHE A 79 -8.95 19.62 20.96
C PHE A 79 -10.42 19.68 20.58
N GLY A 80 -11.02 20.84 20.76
CA GLY A 80 -12.42 21.14 20.45
C GLY A 80 -13.09 21.95 21.53
N ASN A 81 -12.84 21.63 22.81
CA ASN A 81 -13.42 22.38 23.93
C ASN A 81 -12.50 23.48 24.46
N LEU A 82 -11.24 23.14 24.78
CA LEU A 82 -10.28 24.11 25.31
C LEU A 82 -9.74 25.01 24.20
N VAL A 83 -9.42 24.41 23.06
CA VAL A 83 -9.05 25.11 21.82
C VAL A 83 -9.97 24.61 20.74
N THR A 84 -10.75 25.52 20.15
CA THR A 84 -11.78 25.17 19.15
C THR A 84 -11.36 25.67 17.78
N MET A 85 -11.66 24.95 16.71
CA MET A 85 -11.48 25.51 15.36
C MET A 85 -12.27 26.82 15.20
N LYS A 86 -11.76 27.73 14.37
CA LYS A 86 -12.39 29.02 14.08
C LYS A 86 -13.65 28.87 13.23
N TRP A 87 -13.60 27.95 12.27
CA TRP A 87 -14.73 27.58 11.44
C TRP A 87 -14.64 26.10 11.05
N TRP A 88 -15.74 25.56 10.51
CA TRP A 88 -15.92 24.13 10.23
C TRP A 88 -15.02 23.59 9.12
N ASP A 89 -14.40 24.45 8.31
CA ASP A 89 -13.39 24.08 7.31
C ASP A 89 -12.17 23.40 7.96
N ASP A 90 -11.81 23.83 9.18
CA ASP A 90 -10.71 23.26 9.96
C ASP A 90 -11.19 22.31 11.07
N LEU A 91 -12.35 21.67 10.90
CA LEU A 91 -12.89 20.65 11.83
C LEU A 91 -11.87 19.52 12.14
N TRP A 92 -10.94 19.25 11.21
CA TRP A 92 -9.88 18.26 11.39
C TRP A 92 -8.93 18.59 12.56
N LEU A 93 -8.81 19.85 13.00
CA LEU A 93 -8.06 20.24 14.19
C LEU A 93 -8.67 19.66 15.46
N ASN A 94 -9.99 19.42 15.47
CA ASN A 94 -10.67 18.76 16.57
C ASN A 94 -10.66 17.24 16.34
N GLU A 95 -11.30 16.80 15.26
CA GLU A 95 -11.61 15.38 15.04
C GLU A 95 -10.39 14.54 14.68
N GLY A 96 -9.48 15.08 13.86
CA GLY A 96 -8.25 14.39 13.46
C GLY A 96 -7.31 14.16 14.64
N PHE A 97 -7.18 15.16 15.53
CA PHE A 97 -6.37 15.06 16.75
C PHE A 97 -6.99 14.11 17.77
N ALA A 98 -8.30 14.20 18.00
CA ALA A 98 -8.99 13.29 18.89
C ALA A 98 -8.87 11.83 18.42
N SER A 99 -9.01 11.59 17.11
CA SER A 99 -8.85 10.25 16.52
C SER A 99 -7.41 9.73 16.63
N MET A 100 -6.41 10.58 16.41
CA MET A 100 -5.00 10.22 16.61
C MET A 100 -4.73 9.83 18.08
N ILE A 101 -5.23 10.61 19.04
CA ILE A 101 -5.04 10.34 20.46
C ILE A 101 -5.79 9.06 20.87
N GLY A 102 -6.98 8.82 20.31
CA GLY A 102 -7.73 7.58 20.51
C GLY A 102 -6.92 6.34 20.13
N LEU A 103 -6.27 6.37 18.95
CA LEU A 103 -5.37 5.29 18.51
C LEU A 103 -4.19 5.09 19.46
N LYS A 104 -3.47 6.18 19.79
CA LYS A 104 -2.30 6.09 20.67
C LYS A 104 -2.64 5.64 22.09
N ALA A 105 -3.77 6.08 22.62
CA ALA A 105 -4.23 5.68 23.95
C ALA A 105 -4.56 4.18 24.00
N ASN A 106 -5.10 3.61 22.92
CA ASN A 106 -5.35 2.17 22.82
C ASN A 106 -4.08 1.34 22.95
N ASP A 107 -3.00 1.73 22.30
CA ASP A 107 -1.71 1.03 22.40
C ASP A 107 -1.18 1.04 23.85
N VAL A 108 -1.26 2.19 24.52
CA VAL A 108 -0.82 2.35 25.91
C VAL A 108 -1.68 1.50 26.85
N LEU A 109 -3.01 1.55 26.72
CA LEU A 109 -3.94 0.87 27.63
C LEU A 109 -3.89 -0.66 27.49
N SER A 110 -3.77 -1.14 26.26
CA SER A 110 -3.76 -2.57 25.98
C SER A 110 -2.34 -3.18 26.07
N ASN A 111 -1.32 -2.37 26.41
CA ASN A 111 0.10 -2.75 26.46
C ASN A 111 0.54 -3.56 25.22
N THR A 112 0.08 -3.12 24.05
CA THR A 112 0.21 -3.83 22.78
C THR A 112 0.35 -2.83 21.64
N THR A 113 0.91 -3.27 20.51
CA THR A 113 1.00 -2.50 19.27
C THR A 113 -0.14 -2.81 18.31
N LEU A 114 -1.13 -3.62 18.73
CA LEU A 114 -2.23 -4.08 17.88
C LEU A 114 -3.06 -2.94 17.26
N SER A 115 -2.99 -1.67 17.71
CA SER A 115 -3.76 -0.59 17.07
C SER A 115 -3.02 -0.08 15.83
N ARG A 116 -1.70 -0.22 15.81
CA ARG A 116 -0.85 0.00 14.63
C ARG A 116 -1.09 -1.09 13.58
N ASP A 117 -1.31 -2.32 14.03
CA ASP A 117 -1.73 -3.42 13.17
C ASP A 117 -3.08 -3.14 12.50
N GLU A 118 -4.07 -2.69 13.28
CA GLU A 118 -5.38 -2.25 12.78
C GLU A 118 -5.29 -0.99 11.91
N LEU A 119 -4.34 -0.09 12.19
CA LEU A 119 -4.10 1.13 11.40
C LEU A 119 -3.83 0.80 9.94
N SER A 120 -3.23 -0.35 9.62
CA SER A 120 -3.01 -0.77 8.22
C SER A 120 -4.30 -0.97 7.44
N VAL A 121 -5.29 -1.60 8.08
CA VAL A 121 -6.62 -1.81 7.52
C VAL A 121 -7.39 -0.48 7.48
N ASP A 122 -7.18 0.39 8.47
CA ASP A 122 -7.80 1.71 8.52
C ASP A 122 -7.25 2.65 7.44
N ILE A 123 -5.94 2.61 7.14
CA ILE A 123 -5.29 3.31 6.03
C ILE A 123 -5.90 2.85 4.71
N ALA A 124 -5.95 1.53 4.46
CA ALA A 124 -6.53 0.99 3.25
C ALA A 124 -7.99 1.45 3.08
N ARG A 125 -8.79 1.44 4.15
CA ARG A 125 -10.17 1.92 4.13
C ARG A 125 -10.27 3.42 3.89
N ALA A 126 -9.41 4.23 4.53
CA ALA A 126 -9.37 5.67 4.31
C ALA A 126 -9.06 5.99 2.85
N MET A 127 -8.11 5.27 2.23
CA MET A 127 -7.79 5.41 0.82
C MET A 127 -8.91 4.93 -0.11
N ARG A 128 -9.62 3.84 0.23
CA ARG A 128 -10.80 3.43 -0.54
C ARG A 128 -11.92 4.47 -0.52
N ASN A 129 -12.06 5.23 0.55
CA ASN A 129 -13.00 6.35 0.60
C ASN A 129 -12.48 7.54 -0.22
N ASP A 130 -11.20 7.88 -0.05
CA ASP A 130 -10.61 9.08 -0.66
C ASP A 130 -10.34 8.93 -2.18
N GLN A 131 -10.30 7.71 -2.72
CA GLN A 131 -10.18 7.46 -4.16
C GLN A 131 -11.50 7.66 -4.94
N MET A 132 -12.64 7.83 -4.25
CA MET A 132 -13.94 8.01 -4.90
C MET A 132 -14.08 9.41 -5.50
N PRO A 133 -14.77 9.58 -6.65
CA PRO A 133 -15.01 10.90 -7.24
C PRO A 133 -15.74 11.88 -6.32
N SER A 134 -16.57 11.36 -5.41
CA SER A 134 -17.31 12.11 -4.40
C SER A 134 -16.49 12.46 -3.16
N SER A 135 -15.20 12.09 -3.10
CA SER A 135 -14.33 12.46 -1.98
C SER A 135 -14.23 13.99 -1.85
N VAL A 136 -13.98 14.49 -0.64
CA VAL A 136 -13.74 15.91 -0.41
C VAL A 136 -12.39 16.11 0.29
N PRO A 137 -11.69 17.22 0.06
CA PRO A 137 -10.49 17.56 0.84
C PRO A 137 -10.75 17.58 2.35
N ILE A 138 -9.70 17.49 3.16
CA ILE A 138 -9.79 17.55 4.63
C ILE A 138 -10.29 18.94 5.07
N SER A 139 -9.73 19.98 4.45
CA SER A 139 -10.06 21.39 4.70
C SER A 139 -10.45 22.07 3.38
N ARG A 140 -11.27 23.11 3.47
CA ARG A 140 -11.79 23.85 2.32
C ARG A 140 -11.35 25.29 2.42
N ARG A 141 -10.98 25.90 1.29
CA ARG A 141 -10.63 27.34 1.26
C ARG A 141 -11.88 28.24 1.25
N ASP A 142 -13.04 27.67 0.97
CA ASP A 142 -14.32 28.37 1.00
C ASP A 142 -15.04 28.06 2.31
N GLU A 143 -15.41 29.10 3.05
CA GLU A 143 -16.17 29.00 4.30
C GLU A 143 -17.68 28.81 4.05
N ALA A 144 -18.17 29.11 2.84
CA ALA A 144 -19.59 29.10 2.46
C ALA A 144 -20.11 27.70 2.12
N PHE A 145 -19.87 26.72 2.98
CA PHE A 145 -20.40 25.37 2.85
C PHE A 145 -21.23 24.97 4.07
N ASP A 146 -22.14 24.02 3.89
CA ASP A 146 -22.92 23.47 5.00
C ASP A 146 -22.00 22.71 5.97
N PRO A 147 -21.88 23.15 7.25
CA PRO A 147 -21.05 22.50 8.26
C PRO A 147 -21.25 20.99 8.40
N GLU A 148 -22.47 20.47 8.16
CA GLU A 148 -22.73 19.03 8.23
C GLU A 148 -21.87 18.25 7.22
N THR A 149 -21.52 18.88 6.10
CA THR A 149 -20.68 18.26 5.06
C THR A 149 -19.19 18.25 5.41
N ALA A 150 -18.76 18.88 6.51
CA ALA A 150 -17.39 18.74 7.02
C ALA A 150 -17.18 17.39 7.74
N PHE A 151 -18.24 16.72 8.21
CA PHE A 151 -18.16 15.46 8.94
C PHE A 151 -17.97 14.27 8.00
N THR A 152 -16.79 14.20 7.39
CA THR A 152 -16.45 13.16 6.39
C THR A 152 -15.45 12.15 6.92
N SER A 153 -15.36 10.98 6.29
CA SER A 153 -14.31 10.01 6.62
C SER A 153 -12.89 10.60 6.49
N ASN A 154 -12.69 11.63 5.67
CA ASN A 154 -11.38 12.26 5.49
C ASN A 154 -11.00 13.14 6.69
N THR A 155 -11.96 13.89 7.23
CA THR A 155 -11.79 14.75 8.43
C THR A 155 -11.36 13.96 9.66
N TYR A 156 -11.76 12.69 9.75
CA TYR A 156 -11.33 11.79 10.81
C TYR A 156 -10.08 11.01 10.37
N LYS A 157 -10.22 10.10 9.39
CA LYS A 157 -9.19 9.08 9.11
C LYS A 157 -7.99 9.64 8.35
N LYS A 158 -8.24 10.37 7.26
CA LYS A 158 -7.16 10.96 6.46
C LYS A 158 -6.42 12.00 7.30
N ALA A 159 -7.13 12.88 8.00
CA ALA A 159 -6.54 13.87 8.90
C ALA A 159 -5.66 13.23 9.98
N THR A 160 -6.11 12.17 10.66
CA THR A 160 -5.27 11.44 11.62
C THR A 160 -3.95 10.96 11.00
N LEU A 161 -3.98 10.45 9.77
CA LEU A 161 -2.78 9.99 9.07
C LEU A 161 -1.85 11.15 8.68
N ILE A 162 -2.41 12.29 8.27
CA ILE A 162 -1.65 13.51 8.00
C ILE A 162 -1.04 14.09 9.28
N ILE A 163 -1.74 14.06 10.41
CA ILE A 163 -1.21 14.49 11.72
C ILE A 163 -0.07 13.56 12.17
N LEU A 164 -0.22 12.24 12.02
CA LEU A 164 0.85 11.29 12.30
C LEU A 164 2.06 11.50 11.38
N MET A 165 1.84 11.82 10.11
CA MET A 165 2.91 12.18 9.17
C MET A 165 3.58 13.49 9.58
N MET A 166 2.83 14.50 10.01
CA MET A 166 3.34 15.75 10.55
C MET A 166 4.21 15.52 11.80
N GLU A 167 3.73 14.73 12.76
CA GLU A 167 4.51 14.31 13.93
C GLU A 167 5.81 13.62 13.51
N ARG A 168 5.75 12.73 12.52
CA ARG A 168 6.94 12.07 11.99
C ARG A 168 7.89 13.10 11.37
N ILE A 169 7.42 14.07 10.60
CA ILE A 169 8.31 15.09 10.00
C ILE A 169 9.06 15.85 11.09
N VAL A 170 8.39 16.30 12.15
CA VAL A 170 9.02 17.14 13.20
C VAL A 170 9.64 16.35 14.36
N SER A 171 9.41 15.04 14.43
CA SER A 171 9.63 14.14 15.58
C SER A 171 8.58 14.24 16.70
N GLU A 172 8.32 13.12 17.38
CA GLU A 172 7.35 13.01 18.49
C GLU A 172 7.63 14.01 19.63
N VAL A 173 8.90 14.20 19.99
CA VAL A 173 9.29 15.10 21.08
C VAL A 173 8.95 16.55 20.72
N THR A 174 9.44 17.03 19.57
CA THR A 174 9.17 18.37 19.06
C THR A 174 7.67 18.58 18.84
N PHE A 175 6.96 17.57 18.32
CA PHE A 175 5.53 17.62 18.11
C PHE A 175 4.77 17.84 19.41
N ARG A 176 5.05 17.04 20.45
CA ARG A 176 4.43 17.16 21.76
C ARG A 176 4.73 18.50 22.44
N ASP A 177 5.96 18.98 22.36
CA ASP A 177 6.32 20.29 22.91
C ASP A 177 5.62 21.42 22.14
N GLY A 178 5.47 21.27 20.82
CA GLY A 178 4.65 22.12 19.98
C GLY A 178 3.18 22.16 20.40
N LEU A 179 2.56 21.00 20.65
CA LEU A 179 1.18 20.92 21.14
C LEU A 179 1.02 21.56 22.52
N ARG A 180 1.98 21.38 23.42
CA ARG A 180 1.98 22.06 24.73
C ARG A 180 1.97 23.58 24.55
N VAL A 181 2.85 24.12 23.71
CA VAL A 181 2.92 25.56 23.44
C VAL A 181 1.62 26.06 22.78
N PHE A 182 1.08 25.30 21.83
CA PHE A 182 -0.16 25.62 21.12
C PHE A 182 -1.35 25.69 22.09
N LEU A 183 -1.57 24.63 22.86
CA LEU A 183 -2.68 24.55 23.82
C LEU A 183 -2.58 25.65 24.90
N HIS A 184 -1.39 25.95 25.41
CA HIS A 184 -1.22 27.06 26.36
C HIS A 184 -1.49 28.43 25.75
N LYS A 185 -1.04 28.66 24.52
CA LYS A 185 -1.20 29.96 23.84
C LYS A 185 -2.66 30.25 23.47
N PHE A 186 -3.40 29.20 23.10
CA PHE A 186 -4.73 29.30 22.52
C PHE A 186 -5.85 28.77 23.40
N MET A 187 -5.57 28.37 24.65
CA MET A 187 -6.62 27.97 25.57
C MET A 187 -7.73 29.03 25.68
N TYR A 188 -8.97 28.58 25.61
CA TYR A 188 -10.20 29.37 25.57
C TYR A 188 -10.32 30.29 24.35
N LYS A 189 -9.69 29.94 23.23
CA LYS A 189 -9.77 30.68 21.96
C LYS A 189 -10.11 29.77 20.79
N ASN A 190 -10.47 30.43 19.69
CA ASN A 190 -10.60 29.83 18.39
C ASN A 190 -9.29 29.93 17.60
N VAL A 191 -9.00 28.91 16.78
CA VAL A 191 -7.77 28.79 15.98
C VAL A 191 -8.06 28.22 14.60
N ASP A 192 -7.19 28.50 13.64
CA ASP A 192 -7.16 27.80 12.35
C ASP A 192 -5.86 26.98 12.20
N HIS A 193 -5.71 26.27 11.07
CA HIS A 193 -4.52 25.46 10.82
C HIS A 193 -3.23 26.29 10.78
N THR A 194 -3.29 27.57 10.39
CA THR A 194 -2.11 28.43 10.30
C THR A 194 -1.54 28.72 11.69
N ASP A 195 -2.39 28.89 12.70
CA ASP A 195 -2.00 29.06 14.10
C ASP A 195 -1.21 27.85 14.61
N LEU A 196 -1.70 26.63 14.33
CA LEU A 196 -1.04 25.38 14.70
C LEU A 196 0.32 25.25 14.00
N LEU A 197 0.35 25.42 12.68
CA LEU A 197 1.54 25.25 11.87
C LEU A 197 2.62 26.30 12.20
N ALA A 198 2.22 27.53 12.54
CA ALA A 198 3.14 28.56 13.01
C ALA A 198 3.81 28.18 14.34
N VAL A 199 3.05 27.62 15.29
CA VAL A 199 3.62 27.14 16.56
C VAL A 199 4.58 25.97 16.33
N LEU A 200 4.16 24.97 15.54
CA LEU A 200 5.00 23.81 15.24
C LEU A 200 6.29 24.21 14.51
N THR A 201 6.20 25.11 13.53
CA THR A 201 7.37 25.62 12.79
C THR A 201 8.34 26.32 13.74
N ARG A 202 7.84 27.15 14.66
CA ARG A 202 8.67 27.85 15.65
C ARG A 202 9.39 26.87 16.59
N VAL A 203 8.68 25.88 17.13
CA VAL A 203 9.27 24.89 18.04
C VAL A 203 10.27 24.01 17.30
N TYR A 204 9.96 23.64 16.06
CA TYR A 204 10.85 22.87 15.19
C TYR A 204 12.16 23.60 14.90
N ALA A 205 12.12 24.90 14.59
CA ALA A 205 13.32 25.69 14.32
C ALA A 205 14.29 25.80 15.51
N GLY A 206 13.78 25.62 16.74
CA GLY A 206 14.60 25.58 17.97
C GLY A 206 15.06 24.18 18.38
N SER A 207 14.67 23.13 17.64
CA SER A 207 14.99 21.74 17.95
C SER A 207 16.19 21.25 17.15
N THR A 208 17.08 20.51 17.80
CA THR A 208 18.17 19.75 17.14
C THR A 208 17.75 18.32 16.79
N ILE A 209 16.49 17.95 17.09
CA ILE A 209 15.95 16.60 16.88
C ILE A 209 15.04 16.62 15.65
N GLY A 210 15.29 15.70 14.72
CA GLY A 210 14.39 15.47 13.58
C GLY A 210 14.53 16.52 12.48
N GLU A 211 15.77 16.89 12.11
CA GLU A 211 16.18 17.85 11.06
C GLU A 211 15.74 17.48 9.61
N ARG A 212 14.58 16.84 9.45
CA ARG A 212 14.00 16.34 8.19
C ARG A 212 13.57 17.44 7.21
N LEU A 213 13.38 18.68 7.66
CA LEU A 213 13.09 19.85 6.82
C LEU A 213 14.32 20.75 6.60
N VAL A 214 15.46 20.46 7.24
CA VAL A 214 16.66 21.29 7.08
C VAL A 214 17.16 21.22 5.63
N GLY A 215 17.49 22.38 5.06
CA GLY A 215 17.95 22.52 3.67
C GLY A 215 16.84 22.44 2.61
N GLN A 216 15.57 22.29 3.02
CA GLN A 216 14.43 22.38 2.09
C GLN A 216 14.06 23.84 1.84
N ASN A 217 13.58 24.16 0.63
CA ASN A 217 13.12 25.49 0.24
C ASN A 217 11.61 25.71 0.48
N PHE A 218 11.00 24.86 1.31
CA PHE A 218 9.59 24.91 1.69
C PHE A 218 9.43 24.68 3.19
N THR A 219 8.33 25.17 3.72
CA THR A 219 7.95 25.12 5.13
C THR A 219 7.08 23.91 5.46
N LEU A 220 6.93 23.60 6.75
CA LEU A 220 5.96 22.58 7.19
C LEU A 220 4.54 22.92 6.75
N ALA A 221 4.17 24.21 6.76
CA ALA A 221 2.85 24.64 6.33
C ALA A 221 2.60 24.31 4.86
N GLU A 222 3.54 24.64 3.97
CA GLU A 222 3.44 24.32 2.55
C GLU A 222 3.36 22.81 2.28
N VAL A 223 3.98 21.98 3.13
CA VAL A 223 3.79 20.52 3.06
C VAL A 223 2.36 20.17 3.40
N ILE A 224 1.88 20.52 4.60
CA ILE A 224 0.56 20.13 5.11
C ILE A 224 -0.58 20.68 4.26
N GLU A 225 -0.45 21.89 3.72
CA GLU A 225 -1.43 22.48 2.81
C GLU A 225 -1.66 21.63 1.55
N THR A 226 -0.64 20.96 1.01
CA THR A 226 -0.84 20.02 -0.11
C THR A 226 -1.72 18.84 0.28
N TRP A 227 -1.72 18.43 1.55
CA TRP A 227 -2.48 17.27 2.02
C TRP A 227 -3.89 17.59 2.45
N ILE A 228 -4.13 18.78 3.03
CA ILE A 228 -5.44 19.15 3.57
C ILE A 228 -6.38 19.73 2.51
N TYR A 229 -5.85 20.48 1.54
CA TYR A 229 -6.66 21.18 0.53
C TYR A 229 -6.88 20.40 -0.77
N GLN A 230 -6.18 19.28 -0.96
CA GLN A 230 -6.27 18.48 -2.18
C GLN A 230 -7.14 17.23 -1.95
N GLN A 231 -8.04 16.96 -2.90
CA GLN A 231 -8.83 15.72 -2.95
C GLN A 231 -7.93 14.55 -3.35
N GLY A 232 -8.12 13.38 -2.74
CA GLY A 232 -7.37 12.18 -3.09
C GLY A 232 -5.94 12.18 -2.55
N PHE A 233 -5.11 11.31 -3.11
CA PHE A 233 -3.75 11.05 -2.65
C PHE A 233 -2.87 10.57 -3.81
N PRO A 234 -1.53 10.63 -3.68
CA PRO A 234 -0.64 10.27 -4.77
C PRO A 234 -0.43 8.76 -4.92
N LEU A 235 -0.25 8.35 -6.17
CA LEU A 235 0.43 7.13 -6.59
C LEU A 235 1.88 7.46 -6.92
N LEU A 236 2.81 6.78 -6.25
CA LEU A 236 4.23 6.84 -6.55
C LEU A 236 4.60 5.76 -7.56
N HIS A 237 5.28 6.15 -8.63
CA HIS A 237 5.86 5.23 -9.61
C HIS A 237 7.33 5.03 -9.31
N VAL A 238 7.74 3.79 -9.04
CA VAL A 238 9.12 3.40 -8.77
C VAL A 238 9.64 2.62 -9.96
N ARG A 239 10.66 3.16 -10.63
CA ARG A 239 11.30 2.52 -11.79
C ARG A 239 12.78 2.37 -11.58
N ARG A 240 13.29 1.15 -11.75
CA ARG A 240 14.73 0.88 -11.72
C ARG A 240 15.45 1.50 -12.91
N ARG A 241 16.63 2.07 -12.65
CA ARG A 241 17.60 2.55 -13.65
C ARG A 241 18.68 1.51 -13.92
N SER A 242 19.38 1.67 -15.03
CA SER A 242 20.51 0.80 -15.41
C SER A 242 21.70 0.87 -14.45
N ASP A 243 21.87 1.98 -13.71
CA ASP A 243 22.93 2.20 -12.72
C ASP A 243 22.60 1.62 -11.33
N GLY A 244 21.43 0.98 -11.18
CA GLY A 244 20.98 0.37 -9.93
C GLY A 244 20.25 1.32 -8.97
N TYR A 245 20.14 2.61 -9.30
CA TYR A 245 19.27 3.55 -8.59
C TYR A 245 17.81 3.37 -9.02
N VAL A 246 16.88 3.98 -8.29
CA VAL A 246 15.46 4.05 -8.68
C VAL A 246 15.05 5.50 -8.93
N LEU A 247 14.19 5.68 -9.93
CA LEU A 247 13.45 6.92 -10.18
C LEU A 247 12.10 6.81 -9.50
N VAL A 248 11.74 7.83 -8.73
CA VAL A 248 10.42 7.96 -8.12
C VAL A 248 9.74 9.22 -8.64
N THR A 249 8.56 9.05 -9.22
CA THR A 249 7.67 10.13 -9.65
C THR A 249 6.30 9.99 -8.99
N GLN A 250 5.48 11.03 -9.06
CA GLN A 250 4.13 11.04 -8.48
C GLN A 250 3.08 11.43 -9.52
N GLU A 251 1.89 10.86 -9.37
CA GLU A 251 0.65 11.31 -9.97
C GLU A 251 -0.51 11.13 -8.98
N ILE A 252 -1.65 11.76 -9.23
CA ILE A 252 -2.85 11.48 -8.42
C ILE A 252 -3.36 10.05 -8.67
N TYR A 253 -3.60 9.30 -7.59
CA TYR A 253 -4.23 7.99 -7.72
C TYR A 253 -5.71 8.12 -8.06
N ARG A 254 -6.17 7.42 -9.10
CA ARG A 254 -7.57 7.37 -9.51
C ARG A 254 -8.01 5.92 -9.71
N HIS A 255 -9.07 5.51 -9.01
CA HIS A 255 -9.63 4.17 -9.16
C HIS A 255 -10.51 4.03 -10.41
N ILE A 256 -11.12 5.13 -10.90
CA ILE A 256 -11.98 5.14 -12.08
C ILE A 256 -11.26 5.90 -13.22
N PRO A 257 -10.95 5.25 -14.35
CA PRO A 257 -10.35 5.90 -15.51
C PRO A 257 -11.27 6.99 -16.10
N GLY A 258 -10.72 8.13 -16.53
CA GLY A 258 -11.45 9.13 -17.33
C GLY A 258 -11.76 10.48 -16.66
N HIS A 259 -11.41 10.69 -15.38
CA HIS A 259 -11.44 12.03 -14.80
C HIS A 259 -10.24 12.85 -15.32
N LYS A 260 -10.51 14.07 -15.80
CA LYS A 260 -9.50 15.01 -16.35
C LYS A 260 -8.27 15.08 -15.45
N GLU A 261 -7.10 15.07 -16.07
CA GLU A 261 -5.79 15.26 -15.43
C GLU A 261 -5.80 16.52 -14.57
N SER A 262 -6.03 16.35 -13.27
CA SER A 262 -5.69 17.37 -12.30
C SER A 262 -4.18 17.22 -12.08
N GLY A 263 -3.37 18.16 -12.58
CA GLY A 263 -1.92 18.27 -12.35
C GLY A 263 -1.55 18.55 -10.88
N VAL A 264 -2.30 17.94 -9.97
CA VAL A 264 -2.26 18.08 -8.54
C VAL A 264 -1.18 17.15 -8.03
N GLN A 265 -0.25 17.73 -7.28
CA GLN A 265 0.91 17.04 -6.72
C GLN A 265 1.11 17.48 -5.27
N TRP A 266 1.80 16.62 -4.53
CA TRP A 266 2.04 16.76 -3.11
C TRP A 266 3.52 16.97 -2.83
N LYS A 267 3.81 17.60 -1.69
CA LYS A 267 5.14 17.53 -1.08
C LYS A 267 5.16 16.28 -0.19
N ILE A 268 5.84 15.24 -0.66
CA ILE A 268 5.77 13.91 -0.07
C ILE A 268 7.07 13.61 0.69
N PRO A 269 7.01 13.40 2.02
CA PRO A 269 8.13 12.86 2.77
C PRO A 269 8.22 11.34 2.53
N ILE A 270 9.20 10.91 1.74
CA ILE A 270 9.50 9.49 1.56
C ILE A 270 10.39 9.04 2.72
N PHE A 271 9.81 8.28 3.64
CA PHE A 271 10.54 7.69 4.76
C PHE A 271 11.32 6.46 4.30
N LEU A 272 12.64 6.49 4.52
CA LEU A 272 13.58 5.44 4.11
C LEU A 272 14.52 5.10 5.28
N ARG A 273 15.35 4.09 5.08
CA ARG A 273 16.53 3.82 5.91
C ARG A 273 17.77 4.04 5.09
N ASP A 274 18.76 4.70 5.68
CA ASP A 274 20.05 4.88 5.03
C ASP A 274 20.71 3.51 4.79
N SER A 275 21.20 3.26 3.58
CA SER A 275 21.69 1.95 3.18
C SER A 275 22.97 1.53 3.93
N SER A 276 23.70 2.48 4.50
CA SER A 276 24.96 2.24 5.21
C SER A 276 24.80 2.20 6.73
N THR A 277 23.96 3.06 7.29
CA THR A 277 23.78 3.23 8.75
C THR A 277 22.48 2.64 9.28
N LEU A 278 21.55 2.26 8.40
CA LEU A 278 20.18 1.82 8.71
C LEU A 278 19.33 2.84 9.48
N LYS A 279 19.86 4.04 9.73
CA LYS A 279 19.14 5.11 10.42
C LYS A 279 17.97 5.61 9.57
N PRO A 280 16.83 5.96 10.18
CA PRO A 280 15.73 6.57 9.45
C PRO A 280 16.16 7.88 8.80
N THR A 281 15.88 8.01 7.52
CA THR A 281 16.09 9.22 6.73
C THR A 281 14.81 9.58 6.01
N VAL A 282 14.68 10.86 5.64
CA VAL A 282 13.61 11.34 4.76
C VAL A 282 14.21 11.81 3.45
N ARG A 283 13.55 11.47 2.35
CA ARG A 283 13.79 12.04 1.03
C ARG A 283 12.51 12.72 0.57
N TRP A 284 12.61 13.90 -0.02
CA TRP A 284 11.45 14.65 -0.44
C TRP A 284 11.19 14.45 -1.92
N LEU A 285 9.95 14.14 -2.25
CA LEU A 285 9.43 14.25 -3.62
C LEU A 285 8.50 15.45 -3.65
N VAL A 286 8.94 16.51 -4.31
CA VAL A 286 8.19 17.77 -4.45
C VAL A 286 7.51 17.82 -5.81
N GLU A 287 6.65 18.81 -6.00
CA GLU A 287 5.93 19.01 -7.26
C GLU A 287 6.91 19.19 -8.43
N ASN A 288 6.56 18.63 -9.59
CA ASN A 288 7.28 18.66 -10.85
C ASN A 288 8.72 18.14 -10.79
N SER A 289 9.03 17.33 -9.76
CA SER A 289 10.35 16.74 -9.56
C SER A 289 10.34 15.23 -9.71
N THR A 290 11.52 14.67 -9.96
CA THR A 290 11.77 13.22 -9.91
C THR A 290 12.82 12.98 -8.82
N ALA A 291 12.51 12.11 -7.86
CA ALA A 291 13.48 11.71 -6.85
C ALA A 291 14.34 10.55 -7.38
N VAL A 292 15.65 10.63 -7.19
CA VAL A 292 16.59 9.54 -7.47
C VAL A 292 17.05 8.94 -6.16
N LEU A 293 16.71 7.67 -5.90
CA LEU A 293 16.96 7.02 -4.62
C LEU A 293 17.86 5.79 -4.79
N ASP A 294 18.67 5.52 -3.77
CA ASP A 294 19.42 4.29 -3.65
C ASP A 294 18.66 3.31 -2.75
N LEU A 295 17.92 2.39 -3.37
CA LEU A 295 17.12 1.36 -2.67
C LEU A 295 17.79 -0.02 -2.70
N ARG A 296 19.09 -0.13 -3.02
CA ARG A 296 19.77 -1.41 -3.25
C ARG A 296 19.65 -2.39 -2.08
N ALA A 297 19.65 -1.89 -0.85
CA ALA A 297 19.47 -2.70 0.36
C ALA A 297 18.00 -3.03 0.67
N ASP A 298 17.07 -2.13 0.33
CA ASP A 298 15.65 -2.21 0.68
C ASP A 298 14.79 -1.64 -0.44
N MET A 299 14.31 -2.52 -1.32
CA MET A 299 13.55 -2.13 -2.53
C MET A 299 12.17 -1.54 -2.19
N VAL A 300 11.68 -1.73 -0.95
CA VAL A 300 10.33 -1.34 -0.57
C VAL A 300 10.33 0.11 -0.10
N LEU A 301 9.77 0.98 -0.93
CA LEU A 301 9.56 2.39 -0.62
C LEU A 301 8.56 2.56 0.52
N ASP A 302 8.85 3.47 1.45
CA ASP A 302 8.00 3.74 2.63
C ASP A 302 7.56 2.46 3.35
N ARG A 303 8.55 1.59 3.58
CA ARG A 303 8.40 0.26 4.18
C ARG A 303 7.56 0.22 5.45
N ASP A 304 7.59 1.29 6.22
CA ASP A 304 6.89 1.40 7.49
C ASP A 304 5.48 2.02 7.35
N GLY A 305 4.99 2.28 6.13
CA GLY A 305 3.67 2.82 5.85
C GLY A 305 3.45 4.21 6.48
N ARG A 306 4.48 5.07 6.45
CA ARG A 306 4.48 6.33 7.19
C ARG A 306 3.81 7.48 6.44
N SER A 307 3.57 7.32 5.15
CA SER A 307 2.99 8.33 4.26
C SER A 307 1.65 7.86 3.72
N PHE A 308 0.76 8.81 3.42
CA PHE A 308 -0.55 8.51 2.83
C PHE A 308 -0.45 8.37 1.30
N VAL A 309 0.34 7.40 0.82
CA VAL A 309 0.67 7.21 -0.61
C VAL A 309 0.57 5.77 -1.06
N ARG A 310 0.08 5.51 -2.29
CA ARG A 310 0.20 4.18 -2.92
C ARG A 310 1.51 4.08 -3.69
N VAL A 311 2.09 2.88 -3.78
CA VAL A 311 3.33 2.66 -4.50
C VAL A 311 3.15 1.60 -5.60
N ARG A 312 3.57 1.95 -6.82
CA ARG A 312 3.65 1.04 -7.96
C ARG A 312 5.10 0.86 -8.37
N TYR A 313 5.53 -0.39 -8.46
CA TYR A 313 6.87 -0.74 -8.92
C TYR A 313 6.84 -1.16 -10.40
N ASP A 314 7.98 -1.09 -11.09
CA ASP A 314 8.16 -1.78 -12.36
C ASP A 314 8.17 -3.31 -12.17
N THR A 315 8.02 -4.05 -13.27
CA THR A 315 7.91 -5.52 -13.24
C THR A 315 9.13 -6.20 -12.61
N GLU A 316 10.35 -5.75 -12.91
CA GLU A 316 11.56 -6.35 -12.36
C GLU A 316 11.65 -6.13 -10.85
N SER A 317 11.31 -4.92 -10.41
CA SER A 317 11.25 -4.55 -9.00
C SER A 317 10.19 -5.36 -8.23
N TYR A 318 8.99 -5.58 -8.79
CA TYR A 318 7.99 -6.46 -8.19
C TYR A 318 8.49 -7.89 -8.04
N LEU A 319 9.17 -8.44 -9.05
CA LEU A 319 9.71 -9.80 -9.01
C LEU A 319 10.82 -9.95 -7.95
N ASP A 320 11.69 -8.94 -7.80
CA ASP A 320 12.70 -8.92 -6.73
C ASP A 320 12.05 -8.89 -5.34
N ILE A 321 11.05 -8.03 -5.14
CA ILE A 321 10.29 -7.95 -3.87
C ILE A 321 9.62 -9.30 -3.56
N ILE A 322 8.96 -9.93 -4.54
CA ILE A 322 8.32 -11.24 -4.38
C ILE A 322 9.34 -12.31 -3.99
N ALA A 323 10.48 -12.37 -4.69
CA ALA A 323 11.52 -13.36 -4.41
C ALA A 323 12.08 -13.22 -2.99
N ARG A 324 12.32 -11.98 -2.53
CA ARG A 324 12.80 -11.71 -1.18
C ARG A 324 11.77 -12.06 -0.10
N LEU A 325 10.49 -11.75 -0.31
CA LEU A 325 9.41 -12.12 0.62
C LEU A 325 9.20 -13.63 0.74
N HIS A 326 9.36 -14.36 -0.37
CA HIS A 326 9.23 -15.82 -0.37
C HIS A 326 10.41 -16.50 0.35
N ALA A 327 11.61 -15.93 0.20
CA ALA A 327 12.83 -16.37 0.87
C ALA A 327 12.80 -16.06 2.37
N ASP A 328 12.42 -14.85 2.76
CA ASP A 328 12.31 -14.40 4.14
C ASP A 328 10.97 -13.67 4.38
N VAL A 329 10.11 -14.29 5.17
CA VAL A 329 8.82 -13.70 5.57
C VAL A 329 8.99 -12.39 6.34
N ASN A 330 10.14 -12.20 7.01
CA ASN A 330 10.47 -10.97 7.72
C ASN A 330 11.18 -9.94 6.84
N TYR A 331 11.34 -10.19 5.54
CA TYR A 331 11.94 -9.22 4.61
C TYR A 331 11.19 -7.89 4.67
N ILE A 332 9.87 -7.89 4.83
CA ILE A 332 9.11 -6.72 5.29
C ILE A 332 8.57 -7.08 6.68
N PRO A 333 9.14 -6.52 7.76
CA PRO A 333 8.71 -6.81 9.12
C PRO A 333 7.22 -6.54 9.27
N VAL A 334 6.60 -7.20 10.23
CA VAL A 334 5.30 -6.77 10.73
C VAL A 334 5.57 -6.09 12.06
N GLY A 335 5.10 -4.85 12.21
CA GLY A 335 5.43 -3.96 13.34
C GLY A 335 5.03 -4.51 14.71
N ALA A 336 5.83 -5.41 15.26
CA ALA A 336 5.63 -5.94 16.59
C ALA A 336 6.94 -6.04 17.37
N ARG A 337 7.15 -5.14 18.34
CA ARG A 337 7.69 -5.54 19.66
C ARG A 337 7.53 -4.49 20.79
N LYS A 338 6.83 -4.97 21.84
CA LYS A 338 6.94 -4.68 23.28
C LYS A 338 7.79 -3.47 23.71
N ILE A 339 7.14 -2.48 24.33
CA ILE A 339 7.77 -1.56 25.27
C ILE A 339 7.35 -1.98 26.69
N ARG A 340 8.32 -2.29 27.56
CA ARG A 340 8.06 -2.48 29.00
C ARG A 340 7.86 -1.11 29.63
N TYR A 341 6.78 -0.98 30.39
CA TYR A 341 6.51 0.16 31.25
C TYR A 341 7.32 0.02 32.55
N ASP A 342 8.35 0.83 32.78
CA ASP A 342 9.15 0.84 34.03
C ASP A 342 8.89 2.09 34.87
N GLY A 343 7.64 2.27 35.31
CA GLY A 343 7.28 3.12 36.46
C GLY A 343 7.56 4.63 36.41
N MET A 344 8.22 5.15 35.37
CA MET A 344 8.62 6.56 35.27
C MET A 344 8.26 7.09 33.87
N TYR A 345 7.79 8.35 33.77
CA TYR A 345 7.36 9.01 32.53
C TYR A 345 8.52 9.20 31.53
N LYS A 346 9.03 8.12 30.94
CA LYS A 346 9.92 8.13 29.78
C LYS A 346 9.15 7.57 28.58
N TYR A 347 8.70 8.49 27.74
CA TYR A 347 8.19 8.23 26.39
C TYR A 347 9.38 7.90 25.46
N ASP A 348 10.19 6.89 25.78
CA ASP A 348 11.27 6.46 24.88
C ASP A 348 10.65 5.60 23.76
N SER A 349 10.51 6.26 22.60
CA SER A 349 10.15 5.75 21.28
C SER A 349 9.00 4.74 21.24
N ILE A 350 7.76 5.25 21.26
CA ILE A 350 6.56 4.53 20.78
C ILE A 350 6.61 4.34 19.24
N LEU A 351 7.70 4.76 18.59
CA LEU A 351 7.97 4.71 17.15
C LEU A 351 9.26 3.95 16.88
N SER A 352 9.30 2.65 17.17
CA SER A 352 10.47 1.82 16.85
C SER A 352 10.77 1.93 15.36
N GLU A 353 12.05 2.05 15.01
CA GLU A 353 12.52 2.17 13.63
C GLU A 353 12.31 0.88 12.81
N ASN A 354 11.54 -0.09 13.31
CA ASN A 354 11.37 -1.44 12.76
C ASN A 354 9.91 -1.84 12.46
N ASP A 355 9.01 -0.86 12.38
CA ASP A 355 7.59 -1.09 12.15
C ASP A 355 7.29 -1.32 10.66
N GLY A 356 7.66 -2.47 10.11
CA GLY A 356 7.35 -2.80 8.72
C GLY A 356 5.84 -3.02 8.50
N PHE A 357 5.39 -2.75 7.27
CA PHE A 357 3.97 -2.70 6.90
C PHE A 357 3.67 -3.60 5.69
N SER A 358 3.89 -4.90 5.82
CA SER A 358 3.67 -5.86 4.71
C SER A 358 2.22 -5.90 4.20
N ALA A 359 1.25 -5.54 5.05
CA ALA A 359 -0.14 -5.32 4.65
C ALA A 359 -0.30 -4.19 3.61
N ARG A 360 0.59 -3.18 3.58
CA ARG A 360 0.54 -2.11 2.58
C ARG A 360 0.85 -2.60 1.19
N LEU A 361 1.92 -3.36 1.04
CA LEU A 361 2.32 -3.92 -0.24
C LEU A 361 1.21 -4.82 -0.79
N MET A 362 0.55 -5.58 0.09
CA MET A 362 -0.62 -6.39 -0.27
C MET A 362 -1.77 -5.51 -0.78
N ASP A 363 -2.19 -4.50 0.00
CA ASP A 363 -3.29 -3.59 -0.37
C ASP A 363 -3.02 -2.86 -1.69
N ASP A 364 -1.81 -2.30 -1.86
CA ASP A 364 -1.41 -1.61 -3.08
C ASP A 364 -1.43 -2.55 -4.29
N SER A 365 -0.88 -3.76 -4.16
CA SER A 365 -0.79 -4.72 -5.27
C SER A 365 -2.18 -5.18 -5.72
N PHE A 366 -3.07 -5.53 -4.78
CA PHE A 366 -4.43 -5.94 -5.14
C PHE A 366 -5.25 -4.77 -5.68
N THR A 367 -5.17 -3.60 -5.05
CA THR A 367 -5.89 -2.40 -5.50
C THR A 367 -5.44 -1.95 -6.90
N LEU A 368 -4.14 -1.98 -7.19
CA LEU A 368 -3.63 -1.67 -8.54
C LEU A 368 -4.05 -2.73 -9.57
N ALA A 369 -4.22 -3.99 -9.13
CA ALA A 369 -4.71 -5.06 -10.00
C ALA A 369 -6.20 -4.91 -10.33
N GLU A 370 -7.01 -4.43 -9.39
CA GLU A 370 -8.45 -4.15 -9.59
C GLU A 370 -8.72 -3.20 -10.77
N ILE A 371 -7.80 -2.27 -11.04
CA ILE A 371 -7.90 -1.28 -12.11
C ILE A 371 -7.05 -1.60 -13.34
N GLY A 372 -6.35 -2.74 -13.36
CA GLY A 372 -5.50 -3.18 -14.46
C GLY A 372 -4.12 -2.50 -14.54
N ASN A 373 -3.71 -1.74 -13.52
CA ASN A 373 -2.37 -1.15 -13.43
C ASN A 373 -1.30 -2.15 -12.98
N LEU A 374 -1.73 -3.29 -12.42
CA LEU A 374 -0.89 -4.45 -12.11
C LEU A 374 -1.63 -5.73 -12.55
N SER A 375 -0.91 -6.78 -12.95
CA SER A 375 -1.56 -8.08 -13.17
C SER A 375 -1.89 -8.73 -11.82
N TYR A 376 -3.09 -9.29 -11.68
CA TYR A 376 -3.46 -10.12 -10.53
C TYR A 376 -2.50 -11.29 -10.30
N ALA A 377 -1.78 -11.76 -11.33
CA ALA A 377 -0.73 -12.76 -11.15
C ALA A 377 0.36 -12.28 -10.17
N HIS A 378 0.78 -11.00 -10.25
CA HIS A 378 1.75 -10.44 -9.31
C HIS A 378 1.16 -10.32 -7.91
N ALA A 379 -0.06 -9.77 -7.78
CA ALA A 379 -0.73 -9.60 -6.49
C ALA A 379 -0.96 -10.94 -5.77
N LEU A 380 -1.45 -11.95 -6.50
CA LEU A 380 -1.63 -13.30 -5.98
C LEU A 380 -0.29 -13.97 -5.63
N ASN A 381 0.76 -13.74 -6.43
CA ASN A 381 2.09 -14.29 -6.14
C ASN A 381 2.70 -13.68 -4.87
N ILE A 382 2.53 -12.36 -4.65
CA ILE A 382 2.87 -11.72 -3.37
C ILE A 382 2.13 -12.44 -2.23
N SER A 383 0.83 -12.68 -2.36
CA SER A 383 0.05 -13.33 -1.30
C SER A 383 0.56 -14.72 -0.87
N LEU A 384 1.36 -15.40 -1.70
CA LEU A 384 1.88 -16.73 -1.37
C LEU A 384 2.87 -16.75 -0.20
N TYR A 385 3.52 -15.62 0.12
CA TYR A 385 4.38 -15.56 1.31
C TYR A 385 3.58 -15.79 2.61
N LEU A 386 2.26 -15.53 2.58
CA LEU A 386 1.37 -15.73 3.73
C LEU A 386 1.28 -17.18 4.20
N ARG A 387 1.74 -18.16 3.40
CA ARG A 387 1.90 -19.55 3.85
C ARG A 387 2.85 -19.69 5.05
N LYS A 388 3.76 -18.73 5.22
CA LYS A 388 4.74 -18.67 6.33
C LYS A 388 4.46 -17.51 7.30
N GLU A 389 3.44 -16.69 7.03
CA GLU A 389 3.10 -15.52 7.85
C GLU A 389 2.19 -15.92 9.02
N THR A 390 2.41 -15.31 10.18
CA THR A 390 1.60 -15.52 11.38
C THR A 390 1.00 -14.22 11.91
N ALA A 391 1.44 -13.07 11.39
CA ALA A 391 0.92 -11.79 11.82
C ALA A 391 -0.49 -11.52 11.27
N TYR A 392 -1.30 -10.86 12.11
CA TYR A 392 -2.70 -10.57 11.80
C TYR A 392 -2.91 -9.60 10.60
N PRO A 393 -2.21 -8.46 10.48
CA PRO A 393 -2.53 -7.46 9.46
C PRO A 393 -2.51 -7.95 8.02
N PRO A 394 -1.46 -8.67 7.56
CA PRO A 394 -1.38 -9.09 6.16
C PRO A 394 -2.44 -10.14 5.80
N VAL A 395 -2.74 -11.04 6.74
CA VAL A 395 -3.81 -12.04 6.59
C VAL A 395 -5.17 -11.36 6.49
N LYS A 396 -5.43 -10.40 7.38
CA LYS A 396 -6.68 -9.61 7.35
C LYS A 396 -6.83 -8.83 6.05
N MET A 397 -5.73 -8.28 5.54
CA MET A 397 -5.72 -7.54 4.28
C MET A 397 -6.03 -8.42 3.09
N LEU A 398 -5.38 -9.59 2.97
CA LEU A 398 -5.70 -10.55 1.91
C LEU A 398 -7.17 -10.95 1.96
N ASN A 399 -7.71 -11.28 3.15
CA ASN A 399 -9.11 -11.66 3.28
C ASN A 399 -10.06 -10.60 2.71
N ALA A 400 -9.80 -9.31 2.99
CA ALA A 400 -10.62 -8.22 2.48
C ALA A 400 -10.61 -8.11 0.94
N HIS A 401 -9.49 -8.42 0.27
CA HIS A 401 -9.44 -8.46 -1.19
C HIS A 401 -10.00 -9.76 -1.78
N LEU A 402 -9.86 -10.89 -1.08
CA LEU A 402 -10.50 -12.14 -1.48
C LEU A 402 -12.03 -12.03 -1.40
N ASP A 403 -12.58 -11.44 -0.35
CA ASP A 403 -14.03 -11.17 -0.22
C ASP A 403 -14.53 -10.33 -1.41
N PHE A 404 -13.77 -9.29 -1.79
CA PHE A 404 -14.08 -8.49 -2.96
C PHE A 404 -14.05 -9.33 -4.25
N LEU A 405 -13.00 -10.12 -4.47
CA LEU A 405 -12.86 -10.97 -5.66
C LEU A 405 -13.97 -12.02 -5.75
N VAL A 406 -14.24 -12.74 -4.65
CA VAL A 406 -15.29 -13.76 -4.59
C VAL A 406 -16.65 -13.15 -4.90
N SER A 407 -16.96 -11.98 -4.32
CA SER A 407 -18.21 -11.29 -4.64
C SER A 407 -18.33 -11.02 -6.14
N ARG A 408 -17.28 -10.51 -6.79
CA ARG A 408 -17.29 -10.22 -8.23
C ARG A 408 -17.39 -11.47 -9.11
N LEU A 409 -16.78 -12.57 -8.70
CA LEU A 409 -16.82 -13.83 -9.45
C LEU A 409 -18.16 -14.55 -9.32
N THR A 410 -18.84 -14.40 -8.18
CA THR A 410 -20.11 -15.08 -7.89
C THR A 410 -21.34 -14.29 -8.33
N THR A 411 -21.29 -12.95 -8.32
CA THR A 411 -22.45 -12.11 -8.62
C THR A 411 -22.53 -11.61 -10.05
N HIS A 412 -21.45 -11.72 -10.85
CA HIS A 412 -21.44 -11.20 -12.23
C HIS A 412 -21.42 -12.33 -13.26
N ALA A 413 -22.38 -12.29 -14.21
CA ALA A 413 -22.42 -13.20 -15.34
C ALA A 413 -21.23 -13.06 -16.31
N LYS A 414 -20.46 -11.96 -16.22
CA LYS A 414 -19.27 -11.69 -17.03
C LYS A 414 -18.04 -11.59 -16.14
N ILE A 415 -17.04 -12.40 -16.43
CA ILE A 415 -15.74 -12.34 -15.75
C ILE A 415 -15.04 -11.02 -16.11
N PRO A 416 -14.69 -10.18 -15.13
CA PRO A 416 -13.98 -8.92 -15.40
C PRO A 416 -12.61 -9.16 -16.07
N PRO A 417 -12.23 -8.38 -17.11
CA PRO A 417 -11.01 -8.63 -17.90
C PRO A 417 -9.72 -8.79 -17.08
N TYR A 418 -9.59 -8.03 -15.99
CA TYR A 418 -8.39 -8.00 -15.15
C TYR A 418 -8.17 -9.29 -14.33
N VAL A 419 -9.23 -10.06 -14.00
CA VAL A 419 -9.10 -11.36 -13.30
C VAL A 419 -9.04 -12.56 -14.23
N ARG A 420 -9.26 -12.37 -15.55
CA ARG A 420 -9.38 -13.49 -16.50
C ARG A 420 -8.14 -14.35 -16.58
N GLN A 421 -6.96 -13.75 -16.70
CA GLN A 421 -5.72 -14.50 -16.87
C GLN A 421 -5.44 -15.47 -15.70
N PRO A 422 -5.42 -15.05 -14.42
CA PRO A 422 -5.21 -15.99 -13.33
C PRO A 422 -6.37 -16.98 -13.17
N LEU A 423 -7.62 -16.56 -13.44
CA LEU A 423 -8.77 -17.46 -13.38
C LEU A 423 -8.69 -18.57 -14.43
N TYR A 424 -8.41 -18.22 -15.69
CA TYR A 424 -8.23 -19.18 -16.78
C TYR A 424 -7.08 -20.13 -16.48
N SER A 425 -5.95 -19.60 -16.00
CA SER A 425 -4.79 -20.43 -15.66
C SER A 425 -5.12 -21.42 -14.53
N THR A 426 -5.91 -20.99 -13.54
CA THR A 426 -6.37 -21.84 -12.44
C THR A 426 -7.36 -22.90 -12.94
N ALA A 427 -8.31 -22.50 -13.80
CA ALA A 427 -9.27 -23.42 -14.42
C ALA A 427 -8.57 -24.50 -15.24
N ILE A 428 -7.53 -24.15 -16.01
CA ILE A 428 -6.73 -25.14 -16.77
C ILE A 428 -5.87 -26.01 -15.85
N MET A 429 -5.32 -25.44 -14.77
CA MET A 429 -4.41 -26.16 -13.87
C MET A 429 -5.12 -27.21 -13.01
N TYR A 430 -6.38 -26.96 -12.62
CA TYR A 430 -7.15 -27.80 -11.70
C TYR A 430 -8.43 -28.39 -12.32
N GLY A 431 -8.81 -27.94 -13.50
CA GLY A 431 -9.96 -28.48 -14.25
C GLY A 431 -9.67 -29.80 -14.94
N ASP A 432 -10.72 -30.38 -15.50
CA ASP A 432 -10.69 -31.60 -16.29
C ASP A 432 -10.39 -31.32 -17.77
N ASP A 433 -10.47 -32.37 -18.60
CA ASP A 433 -10.20 -32.26 -20.04
C ASP A 433 -11.24 -31.41 -20.75
N ASP A 434 -12.49 -31.40 -20.28
CA ASP A 434 -13.56 -30.59 -20.87
C ASP A 434 -13.28 -29.09 -20.71
N VAL A 435 -12.76 -28.67 -19.54
CA VAL A 435 -12.32 -27.29 -19.33
C VAL A 435 -11.16 -26.92 -20.27
N PHE A 436 -10.21 -27.82 -20.48
CA PHE A 436 -9.12 -27.59 -21.41
C PHE A 436 -9.61 -27.44 -22.85
N GLU A 437 -10.44 -28.37 -23.32
CA GLU A 437 -11.01 -28.34 -24.68
C GLU A 437 -11.87 -27.10 -24.91
N PHE A 438 -12.68 -26.70 -23.92
CA PHE A 438 -13.45 -25.47 -23.99
C PHE A 438 -12.55 -24.24 -24.19
N MET A 439 -11.51 -24.09 -23.35
CA MET A 439 -10.60 -22.94 -23.45
C MET A 439 -9.75 -22.98 -24.72
N TYR A 440 -9.33 -24.16 -25.15
CA TYR A 440 -8.57 -24.38 -26.38
C TYR A 440 -9.41 -24.05 -27.63
N SER A 441 -10.68 -24.46 -27.67
CA SER A 441 -11.63 -24.07 -28.72
C SER A 441 -11.87 -22.56 -28.72
N LYS A 442 -12.15 -21.98 -27.54
CA LYS A 442 -12.31 -20.53 -27.36
C LYS A 442 -11.09 -19.76 -27.89
N TRP A 443 -9.87 -20.24 -27.66
CA TRP A 443 -8.66 -19.63 -28.20
C TRP A 443 -8.59 -19.64 -29.74
N LYS A 444 -9.01 -20.73 -30.39
CA LYS A 444 -9.04 -20.81 -31.85
C LYS A 444 -10.01 -19.79 -32.45
N GLU A 445 -11.19 -19.68 -31.84
CA GLU A 445 -12.27 -18.79 -32.28
C GLU A 445 -12.09 -17.32 -31.86
N GLU A 446 -11.25 -17.05 -30.86
CA GLU A 446 -11.06 -15.70 -30.34
C GLU A 446 -10.44 -14.75 -31.38
N VAL A 447 -11.12 -13.62 -31.58
CA VAL A 447 -10.79 -12.57 -32.55
C VAL A 447 -10.00 -11.45 -31.89
N TYR A 448 -10.24 -11.20 -30.58
CA TYR A 448 -9.53 -10.16 -29.85
C TYR A 448 -8.16 -10.65 -29.40
N GLN A 449 -7.09 -10.10 -30.00
CA GLN A 449 -5.71 -10.55 -29.77
C GLN A 449 -5.32 -10.60 -28.28
N ILE A 450 -5.71 -9.60 -27.49
CA ILE A 450 -5.42 -9.55 -26.04
C ILE A 450 -6.09 -10.70 -25.29
N GLU A 451 -7.33 -11.04 -25.63
CA GLU A 451 -8.05 -12.14 -24.99
C GLU A 451 -7.47 -13.49 -25.43
N LYS A 452 -7.12 -13.60 -26.71
CA LYS A 452 -6.45 -14.76 -27.29
C LYS A 452 -5.13 -15.03 -26.57
N GLU A 453 -4.33 -14.00 -26.31
CA GLU A 453 -3.09 -14.09 -25.52
C GLU A 453 -3.32 -14.54 -24.09
N ARG A 454 -4.36 -14.05 -23.40
CA ARG A 454 -4.68 -14.48 -22.03
C ARG A 454 -5.04 -15.96 -21.96
N ILE A 455 -5.88 -16.42 -22.89
CA ILE A 455 -6.25 -17.83 -22.97
C ILE A 455 -5.02 -18.68 -23.29
N TRP A 456 -4.18 -18.20 -24.21
CA TRP A 456 -2.96 -18.89 -24.59
C TRP A 456 -1.99 -19.08 -23.41
N ILE A 457 -1.78 -18.03 -22.64
CA ILE A 457 -0.97 -18.08 -21.41
C ILE A 457 -1.57 -19.10 -20.43
N ALA A 458 -2.89 -19.12 -20.27
CA ALA A 458 -3.59 -20.02 -19.36
C ALA A 458 -3.51 -21.50 -19.78
N LEU A 459 -3.57 -21.81 -21.07
CA LEU A 459 -3.43 -23.17 -21.59
C LEU A 459 -2.08 -23.79 -21.20
N GLY A 460 -1.02 -22.98 -21.13
CA GLY A 460 0.31 -23.39 -20.67
C GLY A 460 0.37 -23.78 -19.18
N ALA A 461 -0.67 -23.49 -18.38
CA ALA A 461 -0.75 -23.89 -16.97
C ALA A 461 -1.17 -25.37 -16.79
N SER A 462 -1.47 -26.10 -17.87
CA SER A 462 -1.92 -27.49 -17.77
C SER A 462 -0.82 -28.43 -17.28
N LYS A 463 -1.19 -29.39 -16.42
CA LYS A 463 -0.28 -30.40 -15.86
C LYS A 463 -0.24 -31.71 -16.66
N LYS A 464 -1.08 -31.83 -17.70
CA LYS A 464 -1.19 -33.06 -18.51
C LYS A 464 -0.24 -33.00 -19.70
N LYS A 465 0.49 -34.10 -19.94
CA LYS A 465 1.47 -34.21 -21.03
C LYS A 465 0.81 -33.94 -22.39
N GLU A 466 -0.37 -34.53 -22.59
CA GLU A 466 -1.12 -34.52 -23.84
C GLU A 466 -1.53 -33.10 -24.24
N HIS A 467 -2.00 -32.32 -23.26
CA HIS A 467 -2.36 -30.91 -23.44
C HIS A 467 -1.18 -30.06 -23.86
N ILE A 468 -0.07 -30.20 -23.14
CA ILE A 468 1.15 -29.45 -23.40
C ILE A 468 1.75 -29.83 -24.75
N HIS A 469 1.75 -31.11 -25.11
CA HIS A 469 2.21 -31.60 -26.40
C HIS A 469 1.38 -31.04 -27.56
N ARG A 470 0.04 -30.99 -27.42
CA ARG A 470 -0.85 -30.40 -28.42
C ARG A 470 -0.59 -28.90 -28.61
N ILE A 471 -0.38 -28.16 -27.52
CA ILE A 471 -0.02 -26.73 -27.58
C ILE A 471 1.30 -26.55 -28.33
N PHE A 472 2.30 -27.38 -28.03
CA PHE A 472 3.57 -27.34 -28.74
C PHE A 472 3.43 -27.70 -30.23
N ASP A 473 2.59 -28.67 -30.60
CA ASP A 473 2.33 -28.95 -32.02
C ASP A 473 1.81 -27.70 -32.76
N ASP A 474 0.89 -26.95 -32.17
CA ASP A 474 0.40 -25.67 -32.74
C ASP A 474 1.47 -24.57 -32.77
N ILE A 475 2.51 -24.65 -31.95
CA ILE A 475 3.61 -23.68 -31.93
C ILE A 475 4.66 -24.00 -32.99
N PHE A 476 5.06 -25.27 -33.03
CA PHE A 476 6.16 -25.75 -33.85
C PHE A 476 5.73 -26.00 -35.29
N PHE A 477 4.45 -26.33 -35.53
CA PHE A 477 4.00 -26.88 -36.81
C PHE A 477 2.71 -26.25 -37.37
N ASP A 478 2.13 -25.21 -36.74
CA ASP A 478 1.05 -24.42 -37.35
C ASP A 478 1.60 -23.57 -38.51
N LYS A 479 0.74 -23.27 -39.51
CA LYS A 479 1.07 -22.51 -40.73
C LYS A 479 1.51 -21.06 -40.46
N HIS A 480 1.33 -20.56 -39.24
CA HIS A 480 1.68 -19.21 -38.80
C HIS A 480 2.54 -19.30 -37.53
N PRO A 481 3.89 -19.24 -37.62
CA PRO A 481 4.76 -19.29 -36.45
C PRO A 481 4.45 -18.14 -35.50
N ARG A 482 4.11 -18.44 -34.24
CA ARG A 482 3.65 -17.46 -33.24
C ARG A 482 4.74 -17.10 -32.23
N ASP A 483 4.59 -15.95 -31.56
CA ASP A 483 5.54 -15.50 -30.54
C ASP A 483 5.57 -16.45 -29.33
N LEU A 484 6.61 -17.27 -29.30
CA LEU A 484 6.87 -18.28 -28.27
C LEU A 484 7.14 -17.68 -26.87
N ARG A 485 7.50 -16.39 -26.76
CA ARG A 485 8.00 -15.81 -25.51
C ARG A 485 6.98 -15.87 -24.37
N HIS A 486 5.72 -15.55 -24.67
CA HIS A 486 4.67 -15.48 -23.66
C HIS A 486 4.30 -16.85 -23.09
N MET A 487 4.30 -17.90 -23.93
CA MET A 487 3.97 -19.26 -23.48
C MET A 487 5.16 -19.95 -22.81
N CYS A 488 6.39 -19.77 -23.30
CA CYS A 488 7.57 -20.30 -22.60
C CYS A 488 7.72 -19.66 -21.21
N ALA A 489 7.52 -18.35 -21.11
CA ALA A 489 7.51 -17.66 -19.83
C ALA A 489 6.40 -18.21 -18.91
N SER A 490 5.20 -18.45 -19.43
CA SER A 490 4.08 -19.04 -18.67
C SER A 490 4.40 -20.45 -18.16
N TYR A 491 4.83 -21.35 -19.04
CA TYR A 491 5.15 -22.74 -18.70
C TYR A 491 6.25 -22.85 -17.64
N VAL A 492 7.31 -22.04 -17.77
CA VAL A 492 8.40 -21.95 -16.79
C VAL A 492 7.90 -21.37 -15.46
N SER A 493 7.01 -20.36 -15.51
CA SER A 493 6.49 -19.70 -14.30
C SER A 493 5.63 -20.61 -13.42
N TYR A 494 5.02 -21.67 -13.98
CA TYR A 494 4.17 -22.59 -13.22
C TYR A 494 4.92 -23.77 -12.57
N ASN A 495 6.25 -23.84 -12.73
CA ASN A 495 7.15 -24.78 -12.05
C ASN A 495 6.62 -26.23 -12.06
N HIS A 496 6.30 -26.73 -13.26
CA HIS A 496 5.76 -28.08 -13.42
C HIS A 496 6.77 -29.12 -12.91
N PRO A 497 6.35 -30.09 -12.08
CA PRO A 497 7.25 -31.11 -11.53
C PRO A 497 7.85 -32.03 -12.59
N ILE A 498 7.24 -32.06 -13.79
CA ILE A 498 7.73 -32.79 -14.96
C ILE A 498 7.94 -31.76 -16.08
N ASN A 499 9.16 -31.68 -16.61
CA ASN A 499 9.51 -30.80 -17.72
C ASN A 499 9.01 -31.40 -19.05
N HIS A 500 7.70 -31.38 -19.26
CA HIS A 500 7.02 -31.78 -20.49
C HIS A 500 7.55 -31.03 -21.72
N PHE A 501 8.10 -29.82 -21.57
CA PHE A 501 8.81 -29.14 -22.66
C PHE A 501 10.04 -29.92 -23.09
N THR A 502 10.93 -30.28 -22.16
CA THR A 502 12.09 -31.11 -22.47
C THR A 502 11.67 -32.46 -23.06
N SER A 503 10.67 -33.13 -22.49
CA SER A 503 10.13 -34.37 -23.06
C SER A 503 9.61 -34.20 -24.49
N TYR A 504 8.84 -33.14 -24.76
CA TYR A 504 8.31 -32.86 -26.09
C TYR A 504 9.42 -32.61 -27.11
N VAL A 505 10.41 -31.78 -26.75
CA VAL A 505 11.52 -31.45 -27.65
C VAL A 505 12.36 -32.71 -27.94
N LEU A 506 12.63 -33.55 -26.94
CA LEU A 506 13.32 -34.83 -27.12
C LEU A 506 12.53 -35.81 -28.01
N GLU A 507 11.21 -35.88 -27.85
CA GLU A 507 10.34 -36.75 -28.65
C GLU A 507 10.14 -36.25 -30.09
N ASN A 508 10.35 -34.96 -30.36
CA ASN A 508 10.08 -34.33 -31.66
C ASN A 508 11.32 -33.69 -32.32
N VAL A 509 12.54 -34.06 -31.88
CA VAL A 509 13.81 -33.49 -32.37
C VAL A 509 13.85 -33.39 -33.88
N ASP A 510 13.53 -34.48 -34.59
CA ASP A 510 13.64 -34.51 -36.05
C ASP A 510 12.59 -33.67 -36.77
N ARG A 511 11.38 -33.55 -36.19
CA ARG A 511 10.34 -32.66 -36.70
C ARG A 511 10.73 -31.19 -36.47
N ILE A 512 11.26 -30.85 -35.30
CA ILE A 512 11.64 -29.48 -34.93
C ILE A 512 12.82 -28.98 -35.78
N LYS A 513 13.77 -29.86 -36.15
CA LYS A 513 14.87 -29.51 -37.08
C LYS A 513 14.38 -28.95 -38.41
N VAL A 514 13.25 -29.46 -38.91
CA VAL A 514 12.66 -29.05 -40.20
C VAL A 514 11.93 -27.70 -40.09
N ALA A 515 11.43 -27.34 -38.91
CA ALA A 515 10.60 -26.14 -38.69
C ALA A 515 11.36 -24.79 -38.65
N GLN A 516 12.68 -24.79 -38.89
CA GLN A 516 13.55 -23.60 -38.94
C GLN A 516 13.44 -22.60 -37.75
N ILE A 517 13.39 -23.09 -36.51
CA ILE A 517 13.17 -22.23 -35.32
C ILE A 517 14.47 -21.62 -34.78
N SER A 518 14.39 -20.38 -34.28
CA SER A 518 15.52 -19.65 -33.70
C SER A 518 16.08 -20.33 -32.43
N LEU A 519 17.25 -20.97 -32.56
CA LEU A 519 18.11 -21.50 -31.48
C LEU A 519 18.33 -20.56 -30.29
N LYS A 520 18.30 -19.24 -30.54
CA LYS A 520 18.43 -18.18 -29.52
C LYS A 520 17.33 -18.24 -28.45
N LEU A 521 16.19 -18.85 -28.78
CA LEU A 521 15.02 -18.96 -27.91
C LEU A 521 15.05 -20.24 -27.05
N LEU A 522 15.44 -21.39 -27.63
CA LEU A 522 15.69 -22.63 -26.88
C LEU A 522 16.74 -22.42 -25.77
N LYS A 523 17.76 -21.58 -26.05
CA LYS A 523 18.81 -21.17 -25.11
C LYS A 523 18.34 -20.47 -23.84
N ARG A 524 17.14 -19.88 -23.83
CA ARG A 524 16.60 -19.16 -22.67
C ARG A 524 15.73 -20.03 -21.75
N THR A 525 15.26 -21.18 -22.25
CA THR A 525 14.26 -22.01 -21.57
C THR A 525 14.87 -23.30 -21.00
N LEU A 526 15.95 -23.79 -21.59
CA LEU A 526 16.64 -25.02 -21.19
C LEU A 526 17.83 -24.71 -20.27
N ARG A 527 18.15 -25.63 -19.35
CA ARG A 527 19.38 -25.57 -18.53
C ARG A 527 20.61 -25.83 -19.41
N GLU A 528 21.79 -25.39 -18.98
CA GLU A 528 23.04 -25.56 -19.75
C GLU A 528 23.32 -27.02 -20.12
N GLU A 529 23.07 -27.97 -19.22
CA GLU A 529 23.23 -29.41 -19.46
C GLU A 529 22.25 -29.95 -20.53
N GLU A 530 21.04 -29.40 -20.59
CA GLU A 530 20.03 -29.77 -21.59
C GLU A 530 20.36 -29.15 -22.96
N LEU A 531 21.01 -27.99 -22.96
CA LEU A 531 21.54 -27.33 -24.16
C LEU A 531 22.72 -28.07 -24.78
N GLU A 532 23.61 -28.62 -23.95
CA GLU A 532 24.72 -29.47 -24.39
C GLU A 532 24.23 -30.69 -25.19
N PHE A 533 23.12 -31.30 -24.76
CA PHE A 533 22.46 -32.38 -25.48
C PHE A 533 22.01 -31.97 -26.89
N PHE A 534 21.49 -30.76 -27.07
CA PHE A 534 21.09 -30.24 -28.39
C PHE A 534 22.28 -29.88 -29.29
N THR A 535 23.37 -29.36 -28.73
CA THR A 535 24.61 -29.09 -29.49
C THR A 535 25.33 -30.36 -29.92
N ASN A 536 25.17 -31.49 -29.20
CA ASN A 536 25.78 -32.78 -29.53
C ASN A 536 25.03 -33.59 -30.61
N LEU A 537 23.82 -33.20 -30.98
CA LEU A 537 23.10 -33.76 -32.13
C LEU A 537 23.68 -33.17 -33.43
N LYS A 538 24.60 -33.91 -34.05
CA LYS A 538 25.43 -33.63 -35.27
C LYS A 538 24.74 -33.09 -36.55
N SER A 539 23.80 -32.15 -36.49
CA SER A 539 23.16 -31.55 -37.69
C SER A 539 22.93 -30.04 -37.65
N LEU A 540 23.38 -29.34 -36.61
CA LEU A 540 23.24 -27.87 -36.53
C LEU A 540 24.28 -27.07 -37.32
N SER A 541 25.18 -27.72 -38.06
CA SER A 541 26.12 -27.04 -38.98
C SER A 541 25.45 -26.36 -40.18
N ALA A 542 24.16 -26.61 -40.43
CA ALA A 542 23.40 -25.95 -41.49
C ALA A 542 22.79 -24.59 -41.07
N PHE A 543 22.78 -24.25 -39.77
CA PHE A 543 22.16 -23.01 -39.29
C PHE A 543 23.11 -21.81 -39.20
N THR A 544 24.41 -22.04 -39.31
CA THR A 544 25.45 -21.00 -39.23
C THR A 544 25.80 -20.35 -40.58
N GLN A 545 25.16 -20.73 -41.68
CA GLN A 545 25.47 -20.23 -43.03
C GLN A 545 24.43 -19.29 -43.67
N MET A 546 23.41 -18.82 -42.94
CA MET A 546 22.63 -17.65 -43.38
C MET A 546 23.11 -16.42 -42.61
N GLY A 547 23.83 -15.56 -43.33
CA GLY A 547 24.78 -14.58 -42.82
C GLY A 547 24.20 -13.42 -42.01
N TYR A 548 25.02 -12.95 -41.06
CA TYR A 548 25.07 -11.56 -40.66
C TYR A 548 26.28 -10.91 -41.37
N PRO A 549 26.14 -9.74 -42.01
CA PRO A 549 27.30 -8.90 -42.27
C PRO A 549 27.77 -8.36 -40.92
N SER A 550 29.01 -8.68 -40.59
CA SER A 550 29.79 -8.03 -39.55
C SER A 550 29.85 -6.52 -39.83
N ASN A 551 29.48 -5.69 -38.84
CA ASN A 551 30.07 -4.37 -38.72
C ASN A 551 30.36 -4.08 -37.25
N SER A 552 31.62 -4.28 -36.90
CA SER A 552 32.34 -3.47 -35.93
C SER A 552 32.12 -1.99 -36.24
N CYS A 553 31.72 -1.20 -35.25
CA CYS A 553 31.83 0.26 -35.35
C CYS A 553 32.61 0.77 -34.15
N SER A 554 33.91 0.92 -34.37
CA SER A 554 34.80 1.80 -33.61
C SER A 554 34.47 3.26 -33.91
N LYS A 555 34.87 4.13 -32.97
CA LYS A 555 34.69 5.57 -32.94
C LYS A 555 35.06 6.34 -34.24
N HIS A 556 34.29 7.41 -34.42
CA HIS A 556 34.62 8.76 -34.90
C HIS A 556 34.44 9.17 -36.38
N SER A 557 33.81 10.37 -36.45
CA SER A 557 34.02 11.55 -37.31
C SER A 557 33.35 11.65 -38.68
N HIS A 558 32.49 12.69 -38.72
CA HIS A 558 32.39 13.78 -39.71
C HIS A 558 31.94 13.51 -41.16
N GLU A 559 31.06 14.42 -41.59
CA GLU A 559 30.73 14.84 -42.98
C GLU A 559 29.98 13.79 -43.82
N GLU A 560 28.95 14.08 -44.61
CA GLU A 560 28.31 15.31 -45.11
C GLU A 560 26.96 14.87 -45.72
N LEU A 561 26.01 15.82 -45.78
CA LEU A 561 24.68 15.84 -46.43
C LEU A 561 23.50 15.08 -45.77
#